data_AF-A0A4Y3FUG2-F1
#
_entry.id   AF-A0A4Y3FUG2-F1
#
_cell.length_a   1.000
_cell.length_b   1.000
_cell.length_c   1.000
_cell.angle_alpha   90.00
_cell.angle_beta   90.00
_cell.angle_gamma   90.00
#
_symmetry.space_group_name_H-M   'P 1'
#
loop_
_entity.id
_entity.type
_entity.pdbx_description
1 polymer ?
#
loop_
_entity_poly.entity_id
_entity_poly.type
_entity_poly.pdbx_seq_one_letter_code
_entity_poly.pdbx_strand_id
1 'polypeptide(L)'
;MNGVKAAPWKYVDETGIRVNGKNWWLWIFRTPTDILVVIRPSRSGKVLEEILGAKIAGAGITDSWSAYNAFQVMQRCWTHLPREVDDYKDMPEGEELLKVIHCKFKKMRKFLDKEPPMEDRKQMKKQWDTEMVQLVERFTKYEGLHKPMTRV
;
A
#
# COMPACT_ATOMS: atom_id res chain seq x y z
N MET A 1 -21.38 7.02 -5.96
CA MET A 1 -20.15 7.74 -5.54
C MET A 1 -19.99 7.84 -4.01
N ASN A 2 -21.07 8.01 -3.23
CA ASN A 2 -20.95 8.19 -1.77
C ASN A 2 -20.35 6.98 -1.01
N GLY A 3 -20.56 5.74 -1.49
CA GLY A 3 -20.03 4.53 -0.86
C GLY A 3 -18.50 4.53 -0.75
N VAL A 4 -17.80 4.78 -1.85
CA VAL A 4 -16.32 4.87 -1.87
C VAL A 4 -15.80 6.01 -0.99
N LYS A 5 -16.45 7.18 -1.01
CA LYS A 5 -16.06 8.33 -0.18
C LYS A 5 -16.17 8.01 1.31
N ALA A 6 -17.31 7.47 1.74
CA ALA A 6 -17.62 7.23 3.14
C ALA A 6 -16.99 5.95 3.72
N ALA A 7 -16.43 5.06 2.89
CA ALA A 7 -15.91 3.79 3.37
C ALA A 7 -14.75 3.94 4.38
N PRO A 8 -14.71 3.11 5.43
CA PRO A 8 -13.67 3.14 6.46
C PRO A 8 -12.27 2.77 5.94
N TRP A 9 -12.20 2.01 4.85
CA TRP A 9 -10.97 1.81 4.09
C TRP A 9 -11.27 1.62 2.60
N LYS A 10 -10.29 1.89 1.75
CA LYS A 10 -10.36 1.71 0.31
C LYS A 10 -9.02 1.30 -0.26
N TYR A 11 -9.05 0.36 -1.20
CA TYR A 11 -7.91 0.02 -2.04
C TYR A 11 -7.90 1.01 -3.20
N VAL A 12 -6.76 1.67 -3.41
CA VAL A 12 -6.60 2.63 -4.50
C VAL A 12 -5.36 2.28 -5.30
N ASP A 13 -5.52 2.26 -6.62
CA ASP A 13 -4.46 1.96 -7.57
C ASP A 13 -4.69 2.74 -8.87
N GLU A 14 -3.62 2.99 -9.61
CA GLU A 14 -3.69 3.61 -10.92
C GLU A 14 -2.76 2.95 -11.93
N THR A 15 -3.23 2.80 -13.17
CA THR A 15 -2.43 2.26 -14.27
C THR A 15 -2.42 3.24 -15.43
N GLY A 16 -1.22 3.53 -15.93
CA GLY A 16 -1.01 4.39 -17.09
C GLY A 16 -1.46 3.70 -18.38
N ILE A 17 -2.21 4.43 -19.22
CA ILE A 17 -2.68 4.01 -20.53
C ILE A 17 -2.38 5.10 -21.58
N ARG A 18 -2.27 4.71 -22.85
CA ARG A 18 -2.09 5.64 -23.97
C ARG A 18 -3.42 5.84 -24.68
N VAL A 19 -3.90 7.08 -24.71
CA VAL A 19 -5.12 7.47 -25.45
C VAL A 19 -4.72 8.54 -26.46
N ASN A 20 -4.83 8.21 -27.75
CA ASN A 20 -4.44 9.08 -28.87
C ASN A 20 -3.02 9.67 -28.69
N GLY A 21 -2.05 8.82 -28.32
CA GLY A 21 -0.65 9.24 -28.14
C GLY A 21 -0.39 10.10 -26.91
N LYS A 22 -1.37 10.32 -26.04
CA LYS A 22 -1.24 11.04 -24.76
C LYS A 22 -1.36 10.09 -23.58
N ASN A 23 -0.68 10.42 -22.48
CA ASN A 23 -0.76 9.64 -21.25
C ASN A 23 -2.06 9.94 -20.51
N TRP A 24 -2.73 8.89 -20.11
CA TRP A 24 -3.92 8.90 -19.26
C TRP A 24 -3.74 7.85 -18.17
N TRP A 25 -4.54 7.94 -17.12
CA TRP A 25 -4.50 7.02 -16.00
C TRP A 25 -5.89 6.49 -15.74
N LEU A 26 -5.98 5.17 -15.69
CA LEU A 26 -7.14 4.46 -15.18
C LEU A 26 -6.93 4.30 -13.68
N TRP A 27 -7.80 4.94 -12.91
CA TRP A 27 -7.83 4.88 -11.46
C TRP A 27 -8.90 3.90 -11.00
N ILE A 28 -8.57 3.07 -10.03
CA ILE A 28 -9.48 2.11 -9.41
C ILE A 28 -9.57 2.43 -7.92
N PHE A 29 -10.79 2.57 -7.43
CA PHE A 29 -11.11 2.69 -6.01
C PHE A 29 -12.03 1.55 -5.63
N ARG A 30 -11.60 0.68 -4.71
CA ARG A 30 -12.36 -0.50 -4.30
C ARG A 30 -12.58 -0.50 -2.80
N THR A 31 -13.82 -0.73 -2.39
CA THR A 31 -14.22 -0.99 -1.00
C THR A 31 -14.72 -2.45 -0.91
N PRO A 32 -15.14 -2.94 0.27
CA PRO A 32 -15.80 -4.24 0.36
C PRO A 32 -17.08 -4.35 -0.50
N THR A 33 -17.75 -3.22 -0.76
CA THR A 33 -19.09 -3.18 -1.38
C THR A 33 -19.11 -2.51 -2.76
N ASP A 34 -18.14 -1.65 -3.06
CA ASP A 34 -18.17 -0.78 -4.23
C ASP A 34 -16.85 -0.83 -5.01
N ILE A 35 -16.94 -0.66 -6.32
CA ILE A 35 -15.81 -0.43 -7.21
C ILE A 35 -16.12 0.82 -8.05
N LEU A 36 -15.21 1.78 -8.05
CA LEU A 36 -15.25 2.96 -8.90
C LEU A 36 -14.02 2.97 -9.80
N VAL A 37 -14.24 3.05 -11.10
CA VAL A 37 -13.19 3.21 -12.10
C VAL A 37 -13.35 4.55 -12.78
N VAL A 38 -12.28 5.35 -12.81
CA VAL A 38 -12.28 6.65 -13.50
C VAL A 38 -11.04 6.80 -14.36
N ILE A 39 -11.18 7.44 -15.51
CA ILE A 39 -10.06 7.73 -16.41
C ILE A 39 -9.77 9.23 -16.33
N ARG A 40 -8.52 9.60 -16.03
CA ARG A 40 -8.08 11.00 -15.89
C ARG A 40 -6.77 11.23 -16.63
N PRO A 41 -6.55 12.42 -17.21
CA PRO A 41 -5.29 12.76 -17.88
C PRO A 41 -4.18 13.14 -16.89
N SER A 42 -4.33 12.78 -15.61
CA SER A 42 -3.39 13.07 -14.55
C SER A 42 -3.30 11.89 -13.60
N ARG A 43 -2.10 11.67 -13.07
CA ARG A 43 -1.84 10.81 -11.91
C ARG A 43 -1.73 11.59 -10.60
N SER A 44 -1.77 12.92 -10.60
CA SER A 44 -1.52 13.70 -9.37
C SER A 44 -2.53 13.43 -8.26
N GLY A 45 -2.15 13.68 -7.00
CA GLY A 45 -3.06 13.63 -5.84
C GLY A 45 -4.32 14.51 -5.95
N LYS A 46 -4.35 15.49 -6.86
CA LYS A 46 -5.58 16.25 -7.18
C LYS A 46 -6.73 15.36 -7.67
N VAL A 47 -6.42 14.22 -8.29
CA VAL A 47 -7.44 13.23 -8.67
C VAL A 47 -8.06 12.59 -7.42
N LEU A 48 -7.26 12.33 -6.38
CA LEU A 48 -7.80 11.84 -5.10
C LEU A 48 -8.71 12.87 -4.46
N GLU A 49 -8.33 14.15 -4.46
CA GLU A 49 -9.17 15.23 -3.93
C GLU A 49 -10.48 15.38 -4.73
N GLU A 50 -10.42 15.32 -6.06
CA GLU A 50 -11.60 15.33 -6.93
C GLU A 50 -12.58 14.19 -6.58
N ILE A 51 -12.04 12.97 -6.44
CA ILE A 51 -12.85 11.76 -6.30
C ILE A 51 -13.27 11.46 -4.86
N LEU A 52 -12.42 11.77 -3.88
CA LEU A 52 -12.62 11.44 -2.46
C LEU A 52 -12.93 12.67 -1.59
N GLY A 53 -12.65 13.87 -2.09
CA GLY A 53 -12.75 15.14 -1.35
C GLY A 53 -11.43 15.54 -0.70
N ALA A 54 -11.34 16.81 -0.30
CA ALA A 54 -10.13 17.38 0.33
C ALA A 54 -9.78 16.73 1.68
N LYS A 55 -10.79 16.23 2.41
CA LYS A 55 -10.61 15.43 3.62
C LYS A 55 -11.05 14.00 3.34
N ILE A 56 -10.08 13.14 3.06
CA ILE A 56 -10.35 11.74 2.75
C ILE A 56 -10.68 11.01 4.05
N ALA A 57 -11.90 10.48 4.14
CA ALA A 57 -12.31 9.64 5.26
C ALA A 57 -11.74 8.22 5.10
N GLY A 58 -11.32 7.61 6.22
CA GLY A 58 -10.85 6.23 6.27
C GLY A 58 -9.42 6.03 5.75
N ALA A 59 -8.96 4.79 5.80
CA ALA A 59 -7.61 4.40 5.41
C ALA A 59 -7.47 4.10 3.91
N GLY A 60 -6.33 4.44 3.33
CA GLY A 60 -5.95 4.06 1.97
C GLY A 60 -5.01 2.85 1.99
N ILE A 61 -5.37 1.76 1.29
CA ILE A 61 -4.44 0.68 0.98
C ILE A 61 -3.89 0.92 -0.41
N THR A 62 -2.61 1.30 -0.52
CA THR A 62 -2.00 1.80 -1.76
C THR A 62 -0.58 1.26 -1.94
N ASP A 63 0.02 1.49 -3.10
CA ASP A 63 1.44 1.22 -3.38
C ASP A 63 2.40 2.22 -2.72
N SER A 64 1.89 3.15 -1.90
CA SER A 64 2.67 4.19 -1.21
C SER A 64 3.39 5.16 -2.13
N TRP A 65 2.87 5.35 -3.34
CA TRP A 65 3.26 6.48 -4.16
C TRP A 65 2.88 7.82 -3.51
N SER A 66 3.65 8.88 -3.80
CA SER A 66 3.57 10.15 -3.06
C SER A 66 2.23 10.88 -3.21
N ALA A 67 1.48 10.63 -4.30
CA ALA A 67 0.14 11.16 -4.46
C ALA A 67 -0.80 10.72 -3.32
N TYR A 68 -0.56 9.54 -2.75
CA TYR A 68 -1.36 8.97 -1.68
C TYR A 68 -1.12 9.61 -0.32
N ASN A 69 -0.15 10.52 -0.17
CA ASN A 69 0.03 11.31 1.06
C ASN A 69 -1.21 12.15 1.43
N ALA A 70 -2.21 12.24 0.53
CA ALA A 70 -3.53 12.78 0.84
C ALA A 70 -4.32 11.95 1.88
N PHE A 71 -3.98 10.66 2.08
CA PHE A 71 -4.56 9.83 3.14
C PHE A 71 -3.89 10.10 4.49
N GLN A 72 -4.71 10.28 5.53
CA GLN A 72 -4.19 10.41 6.91
C GLN A 72 -3.67 9.09 7.47
N VAL A 73 -4.30 7.98 7.08
CA VAL A 73 -3.89 6.63 7.45
C VAL A 73 -3.67 5.86 6.16
N MET A 74 -2.44 5.44 5.92
CA MET A 74 -2.06 4.64 4.77
C MET A 74 -1.56 3.28 5.23
N GLN A 75 -1.94 2.24 4.51
CA GLN A 75 -1.34 0.92 4.64
C GLN A 75 -0.66 0.58 3.32
N ARG A 76 0.63 0.24 3.35
CA ARG A 76 1.29 -0.26 2.13
C ARG A 76 0.65 -1.58 1.70
N CYS A 77 0.45 -1.72 0.41
CA CYS A 77 0.03 -2.97 -0.17
C CYS A 77 1.17 -4.00 -0.05
N TRP A 78 0.88 -5.11 0.63
CA TRP A 78 1.82 -6.22 0.80
C TRP A 78 2.28 -6.86 -0.51
N THR A 79 1.60 -6.62 -1.64
CA THR A 79 2.05 -7.08 -2.96
C THR A 79 3.15 -6.18 -3.54
N HIS A 80 3.14 -4.90 -3.21
CA HIS A 80 4.13 -3.92 -3.69
C HIS A 80 5.36 -3.88 -2.80
N LEU A 81 5.20 -4.05 -1.49
CA LEU A 81 6.32 -3.99 -0.54
C LEU A 81 7.48 -4.96 -0.85
N PRO A 82 7.25 -6.27 -1.14
CA PRO A 82 8.32 -7.18 -1.55
C PRO A 82 9.06 -6.73 -2.82
N ARG A 83 8.31 -6.22 -3.82
CA ARG A 83 8.91 -5.74 -5.07
C ARG A 83 9.76 -4.50 -4.85
N GLU A 84 9.33 -3.59 -3.96
CA GLU A 84 10.10 -2.40 -3.63
C GLU A 84 11.40 -2.75 -2.90
N VAL A 85 11.40 -3.76 -2.01
CA VAL A 85 12.65 -4.18 -1.35
C VAL A 85 13.57 -5.00 -2.26
N ASP A 86 13.03 -5.64 -3.30
CA ASP A 86 13.82 -6.37 -4.32
C ASP A 86 14.79 -5.46 -5.08
N ASP A 87 14.47 -4.15 -5.19
CA ASP A 87 15.34 -3.14 -5.81
C ASP A 87 16.66 -2.92 -5.02
N TYR A 88 16.76 -3.43 -3.79
CA TYR A 88 17.92 -3.23 -2.89
C TYR A 88 18.77 -4.50 -2.71
N LYS A 89 18.50 -5.56 -3.47
CA LYS A 89 19.16 -6.87 -3.34
C LYS A 89 20.69 -6.85 -3.46
N ASP A 90 21.25 -5.85 -4.13
CA ASP A 90 22.69 -5.75 -4.39
C ASP A 90 23.46 -5.19 -3.17
N MET A 91 22.76 -4.75 -2.13
CA MET A 91 23.33 -4.33 -0.85
C MET A 91 23.17 -5.46 0.19
N PRO A 92 24.18 -5.77 1.01
CA PRO A 92 24.08 -6.81 2.04
C PRO A 92 22.87 -6.63 2.98
N GLU A 93 22.63 -5.40 3.42
CA GLU A 93 21.51 -5.07 4.30
C GLU A 93 20.16 -5.13 3.56
N GLY A 94 20.15 -4.75 2.29
CA GLY A 94 18.97 -4.86 1.43
C GLY A 94 18.58 -6.32 1.18
N GLU A 95 19.57 -7.20 0.96
CA GLU A 95 19.35 -8.64 0.83
C GLU A 95 18.77 -9.24 2.13
N GLU A 96 19.24 -8.79 3.30
CA GLU A 96 18.67 -9.21 4.58
C GLU A 96 17.22 -8.74 4.74
N LEU A 97 16.96 -7.46 4.48
CA LEU A 97 15.62 -6.88 4.55
C LEU A 97 14.65 -7.62 3.61
N LEU A 98 15.07 -7.89 2.38
CA LEU A 98 14.34 -8.66 1.38
C LEU A 98 13.97 -10.04 1.93
N LYS A 99 14.95 -10.80 2.44
CA LYS A 99 14.70 -12.14 3.02
C LYS A 99 13.66 -12.09 4.13
N VAL A 100 13.75 -11.09 5.03
CA VAL A 100 12.81 -10.94 6.14
C VAL A 100 11.40 -10.60 5.63
N ILE A 101 11.26 -9.62 4.74
CA ILE A 101 9.97 -9.19 4.18
C ILE A 101 9.30 -10.32 3.40
N HIS A 102 10.03 -11.01 2.52
CA HIS A 102 9.50 -12.15 1.76
C HIS A 102 9.07 -13.29 2.66
N CYS A 103 9.86 -13.60 3.70
CA CYS A 103 9.50 -14.63 4.68
C CYS A 103 8.23 -14.27 5.44
N LYS A 104 8.09 -13.02 5.90
CA LYS A 104 6.88 -12.51 6.56
C LYS A 104 5.67 -12.55 5.63
N PHE A 105 5.79 -12.06 4.39
CA PHE A 105 4.72 -12.08 3.41
C PHE A 105 4.23 -13.51 3.12
N LYS A 106 5.16 -14.47 2.97
CA LYS A 106 4.85 -15.89 2.77
C LYS A 106 4.13 -16.49 3.98
N LYS A 107 4.57 -16.17 5.21
CA LYS A 107 3.89 -16.60 6.45
C LYS A 107 2.48 -16.02 6.55
N MET A 108 2.32 -14.74 6.24
CA MET A 108 1.01 -14.07 6.23
C MET A 108 0.06 -14.73 5.22
N ARG A 109 0.50 -14.95 3.97
CA ARG A 109 -0.32 -15.65 2.96
C ARG A 109 -0.76 -17.02 3.46
N LYS A 110 0.17 -17.84 3.92
CA LYS A 110 -0.14 -19.17 4.48
C LYS A 110 -1.11 -19.14 5.66
N PHE A 111 -1.07 -18.09 6.48
CA PHE A 111 -2.03 -17.90 7.56
C PHE A 111 -3.41 -17.55 7.02
N LEU A 112 -3.49 -16.61 6.08
CA LEU A 112 -4.75 -16.16 5.48
C LEU A 112 -5.42 -17.23 4.60
N ASP A 113 -4.63 -18.06 3.91
CA ASP A 113 -5.11 -19.18 3.07
C ASP A 113 -5.88 -20.23 3.89
N LYS A 114 -5.73 -20.25 5.22
CA LYS A 114 -6.48 -21.11 6.14
C LYS A 114 -7.83 -20.51 6.55
N GLU A 115 -8.20 -19.36 6.01
CA GLU A 115 -9.40 -18.60 6.35
C GLU A 115 -9.64 -18.43 7.85
N PRO A 116 -8.65 -17.96 8.62
CA PRO A 116 -8.75 -17.91 10.08
C PRO A 116 -9.89 -16.97 10.51
N PRO A 117 -10.54 -17.26 11.66
CA PRO A 117 -11.54 -16.38 12.27
C PRO A 117 -11.05 -14.96 12.48
N MET A 118 -11.98 -14.02 12.62
CA MET A 118 -11.61 -12.61 12.72
C MET A 118 -10.77 -12.27 13.96
N GLU A 119 -11.00 -12.95 15.08
CA GLU A 119 -10.22 -12.74 16.29
C GLU A 119 -8.74 -13.13 16.10
N ASP A 120 -8.49 -14.27 15.46
CA ASP A 120 -7.13 -14.71 15.15
C ASP A 120 -6.43 -13.71 14.21
N ARG A 121 -7.15 -13.15 13.22
CA ARG A 121 -6.58 -12.14 12.33
C ARG A 121 -6.23 -10.85 13.08
N LYS A 122 -7.05 -10.42 14.04
CA LYS A 122 -6.76 -9.23 14.87
C LYS A 122 -5.53 -9.46 15.75
N GLN A 123 -5.44 -10.62 16.38
CA GLN A 123 -4.27 -10.98 17.20
C GLN A 123 -3.00 -11.02 16.35
N MET A 124 -3.05 -11.70 15.20
CA MET A 124 -1.93 -11.80 14.28
C MET A 124 -1.52 -10.43 13.72
N LYS A 125 -2.49 -9.55 13.42
CA LYS A 125 -2.21 -8.17 13.00
C LYS A 125 -1.40 -7.43 14.06
N LYS A 126 -1.80 -7.48 15.33
CA LYS A 126 -1.08 -6.81 16.43
C LYS A 126 0.36 -7.29 16.55
N GLN A 127 0.57 -8.60 16.38
CA GLN A 127 1.91 -9.19 16.36
C GLN A 127 2.73 -8.67 15.18
N TRP A 128 2.19 -8.74 13.95
CA TRP A 128 2.91 -8.27 12.77
C TRP A 128 3.19 -6.78 12.78
N ASP A 129 2.27 -5.94 13.27
CA ASP A 129 2.50 -4.51 13.43
C ASP A 129 3.73 -4.27 14.33
N THR A 130 3.81 -4.98 15.46
CA THR A 130 4.96 -4.90 16.38
C THR A 130 6.26 -5.34 15.70
N GLU A 131 6.21 -6.46 14.98
CA GLU A 131 7.38 -6.98 14.25
C GLU A 131 7.83 -6.04 13.12
N MET A 132 6.89 -5.33 12.47
CA MET A 132 7.19 -4.36 11.41
C MET A 132 7.81 -3.09 11.99
N VAL A 133 7.35 -2.60 13.14
CA VAL A 133 7.97 -1.46 13.84
C VAL A 133 9.42 -1.77 14.18
N GLN A 134 9.69 -2.93 14.77
CA GLN A 134 11.05 -3.39 15.08
C GLN A 134 11.93 -3.50 13.82
N LEU A 135 11.34 -3.92 12.70
CA LEU A 135 12.05 -4.00 11.43
C LEU A 135 12.43 -2.60 10.92
N VAL A 136 11.50 -1.64 10.98
CA VAL A 136 11.76 -0.25 10.58
C VAL A 136 12.83 0.39 11.45
N GLU A 137 12.77 0.21 12.77
CA GLU A 137 13.80 0.69 13.70
C GLU A 137 15.18 0.12 13.38
N ARG A 138 15.23 -1.18 13.05
CA ARG A 138 16.48 -1.87 12.71
C ARG A 138 17.11 -1.35 11.42
N PHE A 139 16.31 -1.08 10.40
CA PHE A 139 16.81 -0.78 9.04
C PHE A 139 16.81 0.73 8.69
N THR A 140 16.12 1.58 9.45
CA THR A 140 16.12 3.05 9.28
C THR A 140 17.52 3.68 9.35
N LYS A 141 18.45 3.04 10.07
CA LYS A 141 19.84 3.52 10.21
C LYS A 141 20.68 3.42 8.93
N TYR A 142 20.21 2.72 7.90
CA TYR A 142 20.92 2.57 6.64
C TYR A 142 20.39 3.58 5.61
N GLU A 143 21.20 4.59 5.26
CA GLU A 143 20.81 5.64 4.32
C GLU A 143 20.37 5.10 2.95
N GLY A 144 20.96 3.99 2.50
CA GLY A 144 20.59 3.33 1.24
C GLY A 144 19.20 2.68 1.25
N LEU A 145 18.54 2.52 2.41
CA LEU A 145 17.23 1.88 2.55
C LEU A 145 16.11 2.88 2.92
N HIS A 146 16.31 4.17 2.67
CA HIS A 146 15.38 5.20 3.13
C HIS A 146 13.94 5.07 2.61
N LYS A 147 13.77 4.70 1.33
CA LYS A 147 12.45 4.59 0.67
C LYS A 147 11.56 3.48 1.25
N PRO A 148 12.05 2.23 1.43
CA PRO A 148 11.22 1.19 2.05
C PRO A 148 10.89 1.48 3.51
N MET A 149 11.68 2.31 4.21
CA MET A 149 11.53 2.58 5.65
C MET A 149 10.66 3.79 5.99
N THR A 150 10.48 4.77 5.09
CA THR A 150 9.79 6.04 5.40
C THR A 150 8.29 6.04 5.16
N ARG A 151 7.75 5.00 4.53
CA ARG A 151 6.36 4.96 4.08
C ARG A 151 5.60 3.73 4.60
N VAL A 152 6.06 3.14 5.69
CA VAL A 152 5.49 1.92 6.32
C VAL A 152 4.30 2.26 7.21
#